data_AF-A0AA47MFJ4-F1
#
_entry.id   AF-A0AA47MFJ4-F1
#
_cell.length_a   1.000
_cell.length_b   1.000
_cell.length_c   1.000
_cell.angle_alpha   90.00
_cell.angle_beta   90.00
_cell.angle_gamma   90.00
#
_symmetry.space_group_name_H-M   'P 1'
#
loop_
_entity.id
_entity.type
_entity.pdbx_description
1 polymer ?
#
loop_
_entity_poly.entity_id
_entity_poly.type
_entity_poly.pdbx_seq_one_letter_code
_entity_poly.pdbx_strand_id
1 'polypeptide(L)'
;MVQEKLVKSLGKWYRADLNDKESVKEMLIQAETWITSLEKSGLPGKYKAWGYQHGVLPRLLWQLLVYEVPVSTVEGLERKMNTYLRRWLGFSRSFCSISLYSTGSKLQLPAMMLRDGQDARVRQVDIEVRTGRKWSANRALREAEDRLHHADIVGSVAQGRLGLGCSTKVSWVKANPKERRGMVQREVRDMSRL
;
A
#
# COMPACT_ATOMS: atom_id res chain seq x y z
N MET A 1 44.86 -5.34 36.54
CA MET A 1 44.28 -4.96 35.25
C MET A 1 42.92 -4.35 35.53
N VAL A 2 42.78 -3.04 35.44
CA VAL A 2 41.51 -2.35 35.66
C VAL A 2 40.69 -2.50 34.39
N GLN A 3 39.60 -3.27 34.42
CA GLN A 3 38.63 -3.30 33.33
C GLN A 3 37.90 -1.96 33.34
N GLU A 4 38.09 -1.15 32.29
CA GLU A 4 37.36 0.10 32.11
C GLU A 4 35.86 -0.18 32.02
N LYS A 5 35.09 0.51 32.85
CA LYS A 5 33.66 0.29 33.02
C LYS A 5 32.92 0.87 31.82
N LEU A 6 32.08 0.07 31.17
CA LEU A 6 31.24 0.48 30.06
C LEU A 6 30.38 1.69 30.47
N VAL A 7 30.58 2.82 29.80
CA VAL A 7 29.81 4.05 30.06
C VAL A 7 28.53 3.99 29.24
N LYS A 8 27.39 4.31 29.86
CA LYS A 8 26.10 4.40 29.18
C LYS A 8 25.68 5.86 29.06
N SER A 9 25.41 6.35 27.85
CA SER A 9 24.80 7.66 27.64
C SER A 9 23.70 7.58 26.58
N LEU A 10 22.55 8.20 26.85
CA LEU A 10 21.38 8.22 25.95
C LEU A 10 20.89 6.83 25.47
N GLY A 11 21.16 5.78 26.24
CA GLY A 11 20.82 4.40 25.87
C GLY A 11 21.88 3.70 25.00
N LYS A 12 22.93 4.41 24.58
CA LYS A 12 24.14 3.86 23.94
C LYS A 12 25.08 3.31 25.01
N TRP A 13 25.65 2.14 24.74
CA TRP A 13 26.77 1.60 25.52
C TRP A 13 28.07 1.88 24.76
N TYR A 14 28.97 2.62 25.41
CA TYR A 14 30.30 2.90 24.87
C TYR A 14 31.26 1.84 25.38
N ARG A 15 31.84 1.09 24.44
CA ARG A 15 32.91 0.14 24.70
C ARG A 15 34.26 0.87 24.69
N ALA A 16 35.26 0.29 25.36
CA ALA A 16 36.62 0.83 25.40
C ALA A 16 37.23 1.00 24.00
N ASP A 17 36.86 0.14 23.06
CA ASP A 17 37.35 0.17 21.68
C ASP A 17 36.70 1.26 20.81
N LEU A 18 35.77 2.06 21.36
CA LEU A 18 34.95 3.09 20.68
C LEU A 18 34.20 2.59 19.42
N ASN A 19 34.14 1.28 19.22
CA ASN A 19 33.64 0.68 17.99
C ASN A 19 32.23 0.11 18.18
N ASP A 20 31.30 0.56 17.34
CA ASP A 20 29.89 0.18 17.43
C ASP A 20 29.57 -1.17 16.75
N LYS A 21 30.54 -1.82 16.09
CA LYS A 21 30.31 -3.07 15.33
C LYS A 21 29.65 -4.18 16.14
N GLU A 22 30.03 -4.35 17.40
CA GLU A 22 29.48 -5.40 18.26
C GLU A 22 28.07 -5.05 18.74
N SER A 23 27.83 -3.79 19.10
CA SER A 23 26.50 -3.29 19.46
C SER A 23 25.51 -3.42 18.29
N VAL A 24 25.96 -3.20 17.07
CA VAL A 24 25.16 -3.42 15.85
C VAL A 24 24.81 -4.91 15.68
N LYS A 25 25.76 -5.82 15.91
CA LYS A 25 25.48 -7.26 15.86
C LYS A 25 24.44 -7.68 16.91
N GLU A 26 24.57 -7.18 18.13
CA GLU A 26 23.60 -7.42 19.20
C GLU A 26 22.21 -6.90 18.84
N MET A 27 22.12 -5.69 18.27
CA MET A 27 20.87 -5.13 17.77
C MET A 27 20.21 -6.05 16.72
N LEU A 28 20.99 -6.59 15.77
CA LEU A 28 20.46 -7.51 14.75
C LEU A 28 19.92 -8.80 15.38
N ILE A 29 20.65 -9.37 16.34
CA ILE A 29 20.20 -10.56 17.08
C ILE A 29 18.90 -10.26 17.83
N GLN A 30 18.83 -9.13 18.53
CA GLN A 30 17.62 -8.71 19.23
C GLN A 30 16.43 -8.54 18.27
N ALA A 31 16.63 -7.87 17.13
CA ALA A 31 15.62 -7.70 16.11
C ALA A 31 15.06 -9.04 15.62
N GLU A 32 15.95 -10.01 15.35
CA GLU A 32 15.56 -11.36 14.93
C GLU A 32 14.82 -12.12 16.03
N THR A 33 15.25 -12.00 17.30
CA THR A 33 14.52 -12.61 18.42
C THR A 33 13.11 -12.03 18.59
N TRP A 34 12.93 -10.71 18.46
CA TRP A 34 11.62 -10.07 18.57
C TRP A 34 10.67 -10.53 17.47
N ILE A 35 11.14 -10.62 16.23
CA ILE A 35 10.32 -11.09 15.10
C ILE A 35 10.01 -12.58 15.23
N THR A 36 10.96 -13.39 15.68
CA THR A 36 10.75 -14.82 15.91
C THR A 36 9.75 -15.07 17.04
N SER A 37 9.77 -14.25 18.09
CA SER A 37 8.76 -14.28 19.16
C SER A 37 7.37 -13.92 18.62
N LEU A 38 7.29 -12.87 17.79
CA LEU A 38 6.05 -12.47 17.10
C LEU A 38 5.52 -13.58 16.19
N GLU A 39 6.38 -14.29 15.47
CA GLU A 39 5.97 -15.42 14.64
C GLU A 39 5.34 -16.54 15.49
N LYS A 40 5.96 -16.86 16.64
CA LYS A 40 5.53 -17.92 17.56
C LYS A 40 4.28 -17.57 18.37
N SER A 41 3.87 -16.30 18.42
CA SER A 41 2.73 -15.83 19.22
C SER A 41 1.35 -16.41 18.85
N GLY A 42 1.24 -17.20 17.77
CA GLY A 42 -0.02 -17.77 17.30
C GLY A 42 -1.02 -16.76 16.73
N LEU A 43 -0.67 -15.47 16.69
CA LEU A 43 -1.56 -14.41 16.23
C LEU A 43 -1.88 -14.51 14.73
N PRO A 44 -3.09 -14.13 14.30
CA PRO A 44 -3.39 -13.91 12.88
C PRO A 44 -2.39 -12.95 12.23
N GLY A 45 -2.00 -13.21 10.98
CA GLY A 45 -0.92 -12.49 10.31
C GLY A 45 -1.07 -10.96 10.29
N LYS A 46 -2.31 -10.45 10.16
CA LYS A 46 -2.61 -9.01 10.26
C LYS A 46 -2.18 -8.39 11.60
N TYR A 47 -2.37 -9.10 12.72
CA TYR A 47 -2.00 -8.61 14.05
C TYR A 47 -0.49 -8.75 14.30
N LYS A 48 0.17 -9.75 13.70
CA LYS A 48 1.63 -9.84 13.69
C LYS A 48 2.27 -8.65 12.96
N ALA A 49 1.73 -8.29 11.79
CA ALA A 49 2.18 -7.11 11.04
C ALA A 49 1.94 -5.81 11.82
N TRP A 50 0.79 -5.68 12.51
CA TRP A 50 0.52 -4.55 13.40
C TRP A 50 1.52 -4.47 14.56
N GLY A 51 1.82 -5.61 15.22
CA GLY A 51 2.80 -5.66 16.30
C GLY A 51 4.23 -5.35 15.84
N TYR A 52 4.57 -5.69 14.60
CA TYR A 52 5.82 -5.22 13.99
C TYR A 52 5.84 -3.70 13.84
N GLN A 53 4.80 -3.13 13.21
CA GLN A 53 4.74 -1.70 12.90
C GLN A 53 4.74 -0.81 14.16
N HIS A 54 4.02 -1.22 15.20
CA HIS A 54 3.81 -0.40 16.40
C HIS A 54 4.64 -0.83 17.60
N GLY A 55 5.27 -2.01 17.56
CA GLY A 55 6.09 -2.54 18.66
C GLY A 55 7.56 -2.64 18.32
N VAL A 56 7.88 -3.41 17.27
CA VAL A 56 9.26 -3.72 16.89
C VAL A 56 9.94 -2.55 16.19
N LEU A 57 9.26 -1.93 15.23
CA LEU A 57 9.81 -0.86 14.41
C LEU A 57 10.22 0.39 15.22
N PRO A 58 9.40 0.90 16.18
CA PRO A 58 9.82 2.04 17.00
C PRO A 58 11.05 1.74 17.88
N ARG A 59 11.17 0.50 18.36
CA ARG A 59 12.34 0.07 19.15
C ARG A 59 13.61 0.04 18.31
N LEU A 60 13.52 -0.45 17.08
CA LEU A 60 14.64 -0.47 16.13
C LEU A 60 15.02 0.93 15.67
N LEU A 61 14.03 1.78 15.42
CA LEU A 61 14.27 3.15 14.97
C LEU A 61 15.16 3.92 15.96
N TRP A 62 14.93 3.75 17.27
CA TRP A 62 15.80 4.33 18.29
C TRP A 62 17.24 3.79 18.21
N GLN A 63 17.43 2.48 18.02
CA GLN A 63 18.77 1.89 17.90
C GLN A 63 19.51 2.40 16.65
N LEU A 64 18.79 2.55 15.54
CA LEU A 64 19.34 3.10 14.29
C LEU A 64 19.70 4.59 14.39
N LEU A 65 19.00 5.33 15.26
CA LEU A 65 19.31 6.74 15.53
C LEU A 65 20.56 6.89 16.40
N VAL A 66 20.74 5.98 17.37
CA VAL A 66 21.80 6.08 18.40
C VAL A 66 23.14 5.50 17.92
N TYR A 67 23.11 4.43 17.13
CA TYR A 67 24.32 3.78 16.61
C TYR A 67 24.60 4.20 15.16
N GLU A 68 25.88 4.35 14.81
CA GLU A 68 26.29 4.55 13.43
C GLU A 68 26.22 3.21 12.68
N VAL A 69 25.06 2.91 12.10
CA VAL A 69 24.82 1.67 11.35
C VAL A 69 25.04 1.90 9.86
N PRO A 70 25.90 1.13 9.19
CA PRO A 70 26.02 1.19 7.74
C PRO A 70 24.70 0.87 7.04
N VAL A 71 24.36 1.63 6.00
CA VAL A 71 23.11 1.46 5.23
C VAL A 71 22.96 0.03 4.69
N SER A 72 24.07 -0.58 4.25
CA SER A 72 24.07 -1.97 3.77
C SER A 72 23.58 -2.99 4.80
N THR A 73 23.88 -2.77 6.08
CA THR A 73 23.41 -3.60 7.20
C THR A 73 21.91 -3.42 7.42
N VAL A 74 21.43 -2.18 7.33
CA VAL A 74 20.00 -1.85 7.46
C VAL A 74 19.19 -2.47 6.33
N GLU A 75 19.67 -2.40 5.09
CA GLU A 75 19.02 -3.07 3.96
C GLU A 75 18.97 -4.59 4.13
N GLY A 76 20.05 -5.19 4.65
CA GLY A 76 20.10 -6.62 4.96
C GLY A 76 19.04 -7.00 5.99
N LEU A 77 18.89 -6.20 7.04
CA LEU A 77 17.86 -6.36 8.05
C LEU A 77 16.46 -6.22 7.46
N GLU A 78 16.21 -5.17 6.67
CA GLU A 78 14.94 -4.93 6.00
C GLU A 78 14.51 -6.12 5.13
N ARG A 79 15.43 -6.68 4.32
CA ARG A 79 15.15 -7.86 3.48
C ARG A 79 14.70 -9.05 4.32
N LYS A 80 15.33 -9.31 5.47
CA LYS A 80 14.91 -10.38 6.39
C LYS A 80 13.52 -10.11 6.94
N MET A 81 13.26 -8.90 7.46
CA MET A 81 11.97 -8.51 8.03
C MET A 81 10.83 -8.58 7.01
N ASN A 82 11.08 -8.13 5.79
CA ASN A 82 10.12 -8.13 4.68
C ASN A 82 9.69 -9.57 4.33
N THR A 83 10.58 -10.56 4.50
CA THR A 83 10.23 -11.98 4.31
C THR A 83 9.15 -12.44 5.30
N TYR A 84 9.27 -12.06 6.57
CA TYR A 84 8.25 -12.38 7.59
C TYR A 84 6.94 -11.62 7.34
N LEU A 85 7.02 -10.32 7.05
CA LEU A 85 5.84 -9.49 6.77
C LEU A 85 5.04 -10.01 5.56
N ARG A 86 5.72 -10.37 4.47
CA ARG A 86 5.07 -10.97 3.30
C ARG A 86 4.37 -12.27 3.64
N ARG A 87 5.01 -13.13 4.44
CA ARG A 87 4.40 -14.38 4.92
C ARG A 87 3.16 -14.13 5.76
N TRP A 88 3.19 -13.15 6.67
CA TRP A 88 2.04 -12.80 7.51
C TRP A 88 0.88 -12.19 6.74
N LEU A 89 1.17 -11.37 5.74
CA LEU A 89 0.16 -10.70 4.92
C LEU A 89 -0.33 -11.58 3.76
N GLY A 90 0.23 -12.78 3.58
CA GLY A 90 -0.13 -13.71 2.51
C GLY A 90 0.33 -13.26 1.13
N PHE A 91 1.34 -12.40 1.05
CA PHE A 91 1.91 -11.94 -0.21
C PHE A 91 2.87 -12.98 -0.80
N SER A 92 2.82 -13.16 -2.12
CA SER A 92 3.83 -13.93 -2.86
C SER A 92 5.23 -13.39 -2.59
N ARG A 93 6.23 -14.27 -2.57
CA ARG A 93 7.64 -13.88 -2.44
C ARG A 93 8.09 -12.91 -3.55
N SER A 94 7.46 -12.98 -4.73
CA SER A 94 7.71 -12.10 -5.88
C SER A 94 6.81 -10.85 -5.93
N PHE A 95 5.98 -10.61 -4.91
CA PHE A 95 5.08 -9.46 -4.88
C PHE A 95 5.90 -8.16 -4.88
N CYS A 96 5.60 -7.28 -5.84
CA CYS A 96 6.24 -5.99 -6.04
C CYS A 96 5.19 -4.88 -5.82
N SER A 97 5.59 -3.63 -5.55
CA SER A 97 4.62 -2.53 -5.42
C SER A 97 3.75 -2.41 -6.67
N ILE A 98 4.30 -2.74 -7.84
CA ILE A 98 3.57 -2.81 -9.13
C ILE A 98 2.34 -3.74 -9.07
N SER A 99 2.38 -4.81 -8.27
CA SER A 99 1.25 -5.74 -8.13
C SER A 99 0.12 -5.23 -7.23
N LEU A 100 0.34 -4.20 -6.40
CA LEU A 100 -0.74 -3.44 -5.74
C LEU A 100 -1.55 -2.58 -6.72
N TYR A 101 -1.00 -2.35 -7.91
CA TYR A 101 -1.66 -1.62 -9.00
C TYR A 101 -2.04 -2.56 -10.14
N SER A 102 -1.76 -3.86 -10.02
CA SER A 102 -2.09 -4.88 -11.02
C SER A 102 -3.59 -5.18 -11.00
N THR A 103 -4.19 -5.12 -12.18
CA THR A 103 -5.60 -5.42 -12.48
C THR A 103 -6.05 -6.82 -12.06
N GLY A 104 -5.11 -7.75 -11.79
CA GLY A 104 -5.42 -9.13 -11.38
C GLY A 104 -5.28 -9.41 -9.88
N SER A 105 -4.83 -8.46 -9.05
CA SER A 105 -4.66 -8.69 -7.62
C SER A 105 -5.93 -8.33 -6.83
N LYS A 106 -6.18 -8.99 -5.69
CA LYS A 106 -7.32 -8.68 -4.80
C LYS A 106 -7.24 -7.27 -4.19
N LEU A 107 -6.08 -6.63 -4.28
CA LEU A 107 -5.83 -5.24 -3.89
C LEU A 107 -5.82 -4.40 -5.16
N GLN A 108 -6.99 -4.25 -5.80
CA GLN A 108 -7.15 -3.23 -6.83
C GLN A 108 -7.30 -1.89 -6.10
N LEU A 109 -6.33 -1.00 -6.24
CA LEU A 109 -6.59 0.44 -6.08
C LEU A 109 -6.99 0.96 -7.45
N PRO A 110 -8.29 1.18 -7.73
CA PRO A 110 -8.72 1.78 -8.99
C PRO A 110 -8.10 3.18 -9.09
N ALA A 111 -7.57 3.55 -10.26
CA ALA A 111 -7.09 4.90 -10.54
C ALA A 111 -8.08 6.00 -10.09
N MET A 112 -9.38 5.70 -10.12
CA MET A 112 -10.46 6.55 -9.65
C MET A 112 -10.41 6.85 -8.13
N MET A 113 -9.98 5.90 -7.29
CA MET A 113 -9.85 6.12 -5.84
C MET A 113 -8.73 7.09 -5.49
N LEU A 114 -7.71 7.16 -6.35
CA LEU A 114 -6.59 8.08 -6.19
C LEU A 114 -7.01 9.51 -6.57
N ARG A 115 -7.76 9.65 -7.66
CA ARG A 115 -8.33 10.93 -8.13
C ARG A 115 -9.35 11.50 -7.14
N ASP A 116 -10.22 10.66 -6.58
CA ASP A 116 -11.31 11.09 -5.70
C ASP A 116 -10.94 11.10 -4.20
N GLY A 117 -9.72 10.67 -3.84
CA GLY A 117 -9.27 10.52 -2.45
C GLY A 117 -9.45 11.78 -1.62
N GLN A 118 -9.70 11.67 -0.32
CA GLN A 118 -9.92 12.85 0.55
C GLN A 118 -8.65 13.70 0.76
N ASP A 119 -7.47 13.09 0.63
CA ASP A 119 -6.19 13.76 0.85
C ASP A 119 -5.80 14.69 -0.31
N ALA A 120 -5.66 15.99 0.00
CA ALA A 120 -5.28 17.02 -0.98
C ALA A 120 -3.92 16.74 -1.64
N ARG A 121 -2.97 16.17 -0.89
CA ARG A 121 -1.65 15.77 -1.42
C ARG A 121 -1.78 14.66 -2.46
N VAL A 122 -2.67 13.71 -2.25
CA VAL A 122 -2.90 12.59 -3.18
C VAL A 122 -3.58 13.06 -4.47
N ARG A 123 -4.49 14.05 -4.37
CA ARG A 123 -5.11 14.69 -5.53
C ARG A 123 -4.15 15.54 -6.36
N GLN A 124 -3.18 16.18 -5.72
CA GLN A 124 -2.21 17.07 -6.38
C GLN A 124 -1.10 16.33 -7.10
N VAL A 125 -0.75 15.13 -6.66
CA VAL A 125 0.22 14.31 -7.39
C VAL A 125 -0.50 13.73 -8.60
N ASP A 126 -0.09 14.14 -9.80
CA ASP A 126 -0.54 13.53 -11.06
C ASP A 126 0.09 12.14 -11.20
N ILE A 127 -0.42 11.20 -10.41
CA ILE A 127 0.06 9.82 -10.41
C ILE A 127 -0.48 9.16 -11.67
N GLU A 128 0.36 9.12 -12.70
CA GLU A 128 0.04 8.37 -13.90
C GLU A 128 0.04 6.87 -13.59
N VAL A 129 -1.15 6.27 -13.60
CA VAL A 129 -1.30 4.84 -13.38
C VAL A 129 -0.74 4.09 -14.58
N ARG A 130 0.49 3.60 -14.42
CA ARG A 130 1.18 2.79 -15.42
C ARG A 130 0.36 1.54 -15.73
N THR A 131 -0.32 1.58 -16.86
CA THR A 131 -1.12 0.49 -17.43
C THR A 131 -0.40 -0.08 -18.65
N GLY A 132 -0.84 -1.23 -19.16
CA GLY A 132 -0.15 -1.92 -20.26
C GLY A 132 -0.16 -1.13 -21.59
N ARG A 133 0.59 -1.59 -22.60
CA ARG A 133 0.76 -0.88 -23.89
C ARG A 133 -0.54 -0.60 -24.66
N LYS A 134 -1.56 -1.44 -24.50
CA LYS A 134 -2.82 -1.38 -25.27
C LYS A 134 -3.97 -0.68 -24.52
N TRP A 135 -3.83 -0.45 -23.21
CA TRP A 135 -4.93 0.05 -22.39
C TRP A 135 -4.42 1.12 -21.43
N SER A 136 -5.08 2.27 -21.42
CA SER A 136 -4.79 3.37 -20.50
C SER A 136 -5.96 3.58 -19.56
N ALA A 137 -5.73 3.44 -18.25
CA ALA A 137 -6.77 3.62 -17.23
C ALA A 137 -7.37 5.03 -17.26
N ASN A 138 -6.53 6.06 -17.37
CA ASN A 138 -6.99 7.45 -17.43
C ASN A 138 -7.84 7.72 -18.68
N ARG A 139 -7.45 7.15 -19.83
CA ARG A 139 -8.23 7.27 -21.06
C ARG A 139 -9.58 6.56 -20.95
N ALA A 140 -9.60 5.34 -20.43
CA ALA A 140 -10.83 4.57 -20.24
C ALA A 140 -11.78 5.23 -19.24
N LEU A 141 -11.26 5.84 -18.18
CA LEU A 141 -12.08 6.60 -17.22
C LEU A 141 -12.70 7.84 -17.85
N ARG A 142 -11.92 8.63 -18.60
CA ARG A 142 -12.45 9.81 -19.31
C ARG A 142 -13.51 9.42 -20.33
N GLU A 143 -13.25 8.39 -21.12
CA GLU A 143 -14.23 7.90 -22.11
C GLU A 143 -15.52 7.41 -21.44
N ALA A 144 -15.43 6.73 -20.29
CA ALA A 144 -16.60 6.35 -19.50
C ALA A 144 -17.36 7.57 -18.94
N GLU A 145 -16.65 8.58 -18.41
CA GLU A 145 -17.24 9.83 -17.94
C GLU A 145 -17.97 10.55 -19.08
N ASP A 146 -17.33 10.66 -20.25
CA ASP A 146 -17.90 11.30 -21.44
C ASP A 146 -19.17 10.57 -21.93
N ARG A 147 -19.17 9.22 -21.92
CA ARG A 147 -20.36 8.42 -22.25
C ARG A 147 -21.49 8.62 -21.26
N LEU A 148 -21.20 8.73 -19.96
CA LEU A 148 -22.21 9.00 -18.93
C LEU A 148 -22.78 10.41 -19.05
N HIS A 149 -21.93 11.40 -19.36
CA HIS A 149 -22.37 12.76 -19.67
C HIS A 149 -23.25 12.80 -20.93
N HIS A 150 -22.85 12.07 -21.98
CA HIS A 150 -23.63 11.96 -23.20
C HIS A 150 -24.98 11.26 -22.94
N ALA A 151 -24.99 10.20 -22.12
CA ALA A 151 -26.22 9.50 -21.73
C ALA A 151 -27.18 10.41 -20.96
N ASP A 152 -26.67 11.33 -20.14
CA ASP A 152 -27.49 12.34 -19.46
C ASP A 152 -28.14 13.34 -20.43
N ILE A 153 -27.42 13.73 -21.50
CA ILE A 153 -27.95 14.63 -22.54
C ILE A 153 -29.03 13.94 -23.38
N VAL A 154 -28.77 12.70 -23.79
CA VAL A 154 -29.70 11.90 -24.59
C VAL A 154 -30.94 11.52 -23.77
N GLY A 155 -30.77 11.35 -22.45
CA GLY A 155 -31.85 10.96 -21.54
C GLY A 155 -32.28 9.50 -21.73
N SER A 156 -33.48 9.19 -21.24
CA SER A 156 -34.02 7.82 -21.31
C SER A 156 -34.46 7.46 -22.72
N VAL A 157 -33.68 6.60 -23.39
CA VAL A 157 -34.03 6.00 -24.68
C VAL A 157 -34.96 4.79 -24.50
N ALA A 158 -35.83 4.55 -25.49
CA ALA A 158 -36.64 3.35 -25.54
C ALA A 158 -35.75 2.10 -25.69
N GLN A 159 -35.93 1.12 -24.82
CA GLN A 159 -35.16 -0.12 -24.85
C GLN A 159 -36.04 -1.26 -25.38
N GLY A 160 -35.75 -1.73 -26.59
CA GLY A 160 -36.54 -2.78 -27.26
C GLY A 160 -37.99 -2.34 -27.50
N ARG A 161 -38.96 -3.19 -27.12
CA ARG A 161 -40.41 -2.93 -27.26
C ARG A 161 -41.06 -2.40 -25.97
N LEU A 162 -40.27 -2.02 -24.96
CA LEU A 162 -40.78 -1.62 -23.64
C LEU A 162 -41.39 -0.20 -23.62
N GLY A 163 -41.18 0.61 -24.67
CA GLY A 163 -41.63 2.00 -24.70
C GLY A 163 -40.72 2.95 -23.91
N LEU A 164 -41.07 4.24 -23.93
CA LEU A 164 -40.35 5.31 -23.23
C LEU A 164 -40.69 5.31 -21.74
N GLY A 165 -39.69 5.49 -20.87
CA GLY A 165 -39.88 5.63 -19.42
C GLY A 165 -39.86 4.33 -18.60
N CYS A 166 -39.78 3.16 -19.22
CA CYS A 166 -39.67 1.88 -18.49
C CYS A 166 -38.31 1.63 -17.83
N SER A 167 -37.27 2.39 -18.18
CA SER A 167 -35.97 2.33 -17.51
C SER A 167 -35.70 3.61 -16.72
N THR A 168 -35.53 3.46 -15.41
CA THR A 168 -35.07 4.55 -14.54
C THR A 168 -33.55 4.52 -14.50
N LYS A 169 -32.90 5.41 -15.24
CA LYS A 169 -31.46 5.66 -15.12
C LYS A 169 -31.24 6.79 -14.13
N VAL A 170 -30.32 6.60 -13.20
CA VAL A 170 -29.85 7.69 -12.34
C VAL A 170 -28.91 8.55 -13.18
N SER A 171 -29.21 9.85 -13.24
CA SER A 171 -28.38 10.82 -13.98
C SER A 171 -27.03 11.01 -13.30
N TRP A 172 -25.97 11.07 -14.12
CA TRP A 172 -24.60 11.32 -13.69
C TRP A 172 -24.46 12.61 -12.87
N VAL A 173 -25.10 13.70 -13.32
CA VAL A 173 -25.05 15.00 -12.65
C VAL A 173 -25.66 14.93 -11.25
N LYS A 174 -26.73 14.15 -11.06
CA LYS A 174 -27.45 14.03 -9.78
C LYS A 174 -26.88 12.96 -8.85
N ALA A 175 -25.96 12.12 -9.33
CA ALA A 175 -25.42 11.01 -8.56
C ALA A 175 -24.43 11.45 -7.47
N ASN A 176 -24.45 10.75 -6.33
CA ASN A 176 -23.50 10.92 -5.23
C ASN A 176 -22.10 10.40 -5.64
N PRO A 177 -20.95 10.85 -5.07
CA PRO A 177 -19.63 10.39 -5.50
C PRO A 177 -19.43 8.87 -5.44
N LYS A 178 -20.06 8.17 -4.48
CA LYS A 178 -20.02 6.71 -4.41
C LYS A 178 -20.77 6.05 -5.58
N GLU A 179 -21.90 6.62 -5.97
CA GLU A 179 -22.71 6.13 -7.09
C GLU A 179 -22.04 6.41 -8.43
N ARG A 180 -21.44 7.60 -8.58
CA ARG A 180 -20.62 7.97 -9.74
C ARG A 180 -19.50 6.95 -9.98
N ARG A 181 -18.77 6.57 -8.93
CA ARG A 181 -17.75 5.50 -9.05
C ARG A 181 -18.34 4.18 -9.54
N GLY A 182 -19.50 3.78 -9.02
CA GLY A 182 -20.18 2.57 -9.45
C GLY A 182 -20.72 2.63 -10.89
N MET A 183 -21.07 3.81 -11.40
CA MET A 183 -21.48 4.01 -12.79
C MET A 183 -20.29 3.90 -13.74
N VAL A 184 -19.20 4.62 -13.46
CA VAL A 184 -17.98 4.56 -14.28
C VAL A 184 -17.40 3.15 -14.32
N GLN A 185 -17.37 2.43 -13.19
CA GLN A 185 -16.89 1.05 -13.16
C GLN A 185 -17.74 0.09 -14.01
N ARG A 186 -19.07 0.31 -14.06
CA ARG A 186 -19.96 -0.48 -14.93
C ARG A 186 -19.72 -0.15 -16.39
N GLU A 187 -19.63 1.13 -16.74
CA GLU A 187 -19.40 1.57 -18.11
C GLU A 187 -18.04 1.08 -18.65
N VAL A 188 -16.97 1.18 -17.86
CA VAL A 188 -15.65 0.63 -18.22
C VAL A 188 -15.70 -0.88 -18.43
N ARG A 189 -16.50 -1.61 -17.63
CA ARG A 189 -16.69 -3.04 -17.80
C ARG A 189 -17.44 -3.37 -19.08
N ASP A 190 -18.47 -2.60 -19.43
CA ASP A 190 -19.23 -2.80 -20.66
C ASP A 190 -18.40 -2.45 -21.90
N MET A 191 -17.57 -1.41 -21.83
CA MET A 191 -16.59 -1.08 -22.89
C MET A 191 -15.56 -2.21 -23.12
N SER A 192 -15.19 -2.95 -22.08
CA SER A 192 -14.23 -4.05 -22.20
C SER A 192 -14.81 -5.35 -22.75
N ARG A 193 -16.15 -5.44 -22.86
CA ARG A 193 -16.88 -6.62 -23.36
C ARG A 193 -17.21 -6.53 -24.85
N LEU A 194 -17.06 -5.36 -25.45
CA LEU A 194 -17.18 -5.10 -26.88
C LEU A 194 -15.85 -5.39 -27.57
#